data_AF-A0A7S2FSA3-F1
#
_entry.id   AF-A0A7S2FSA3-F1
#
_cell.length_a   1.000
_cell.length_b   1.000
_cell.length_c   1.000
_cell.angle_alpha   90.00
_cell.angle_beta   90.00
_cell.angle_gamma   90.00
#
_symmetry.space_group_name_H-M   'P 1'
#
loop_
_entity.id
_entity.type
_entity.pdbx_description
1 polymer ?
#
loop_
_entity_poly.entity_id
_entity_poly.type
_entity_poly.pdbx_seq_one_letter_code
_entity_poly.pdbx_strand_id
1 'polypeptide(L)'
;MRASASILTALACTRPLVPRMTASIAPEPAVTPAHTTEQRTVRLVPGLSSSDFQHPEDRQASDVFKLLSPVEWAVRRAFSQVEDAIFMENIASGVLVGPTQLPELHQMLLQSCRMLGLETAPDLYIRQSPSPNAYTLAVQGRRPFVVCTTALLDVLEPLEIQAVIAHELGHLKCEHSLAIAMANLVLSPLASVSPLANAALQSNLLRWQRAAELSCDRAALLVVQDV
;
A
#
# COMPACT_ATOMS: atom_id res chain seq x y z
N MET A 1 22.97 5.40 -0.86
CA MET A 1 22.29 4.15 -0.42
C MET A 1 21.55 4.41 0.87
N ARG A 2 20.22 4.59 0.82
CA ARG A 2 19.30 4.50 1.97
C ARG A 2 17.87 4.59 1.42
N ALA A 3 17.24 3.42 1.33
CA ALA A 3 15.82 3.24 1.07
C ALA A 3 15.07 3.61 2.37
N SER A 4 14.43 4.77 2.38
CA SER A 4 13.50 5.23 3.41
C SER A 4 12.75 6.43 2.85
N ALA A 5 11.80 6.21 1.93
CA ALA A 5 10.79 7.20 1.54
C ALA A 5 9.89 6.67 0.41
N SER A 6 8.95 5.76 0.71
CA SER A 6 7.84 5.50 -0.24
C SER A 6 6.64 6.40 0.02
N ILE A 7 6.63 7.20 1.10
CA ILE A 7 5.50 8.06 1.50
C ILE A 7 5.78 9.57 1.33
N LEU A 8 7.03 10.00 1.08
CA LEU A 8 7.40 11.43 1.12
C LEU A 8 8.18 12.00 -0.08
N THR A 9 8.35 11.24 -1.17
CA THR A 9 9.04 11.73 -2.39
C THR A 9 8.06 11.95 -3.54
N ALA A 10 7.06 12.83 -3.35
CA ALA A 10 6.11 13.20 -4.41
C ALA A 10 6.14 14.69 -4.80
N LEU A 11 7.00 15.52 -4.21
CA LEU A 11 7.14 16.93 -4.61
C LEU A 11 8.60 17.30 -4.84
N ALA A 12 9.06 17.14 -6.09
CA ALA A 12 9.96 18.06 -6.79
C ALA A 12 10.46 17.41 -8.09
N CYS A 13 9.77 17.64 -9.21
CA CYS A 13 10.42 17.52 -10.52
C CYS A 13 9.78 18.47 -11.53
N THR A 14 10.27 19.71 -11.56
CA THR A 14 10.04 20.62 -12.69
C THR A 14 10.83 20.12 -13.89
N ARG A 15 10.15 19.58 -14.91
CA ARG A 15 10.78 19.15 -16.17
C ARG A 15 10.64 20.25 -17.24
N PRO A 16 11.69 20.52 -18.04
CA PRO A 16 11.58 21.39 -19.19
C PRO A 16 10.86 20.70 -20.36
N LEU A 17 10.22 21.50 -21.22
CA LEU A 17 9.51 21.07 -22.43
C LEU A 17 10.44 20.38 -23.43
N VAL A 18 10.07 19.17 -23.87
CA VAL A 18 10.71 18.45 -24.98
C VAL A 18 9.86 18.65 -26.25
N PRO A 19 10.45 18.88 -27.43
CA PRO A 19 9.69 19.11 -28.67
C PRO A 19 9.05 17.81 -29.18
N ARG A 20 7.86 17.94 -29.78
CA ARG A 20 7.07 16.87 -30.41
C ARG A 20 7.82 16.29 -31.62
N MET A 21 8.25 15.03 -31.53
CA MET A 21 8.57 14.22 -32.72
C MET A 21 7.31 13.47 -33.16
N THR A 22 6.92 13.65 -34.41
CA THR A 22 5.86 12.89 -35.07
C THR A 22 6.36 11.48 -35.38
N ALA A 23 5.83 10.45 -34.72
CA ALA A 23 6.12 9.05 -35.02
C ALA A 23 5.05 8.48 -35.96
N SER A 24 5.52 7.78 -37.00
CA SER A 24 4.72 7.06 -38.00
C SER A 24 4.09 5.81 -37.38
N ILE A 25 2.81 5.56 -37.68
CA ILE A 25 2.04 4.41 -37.17
C ILE A 25 2.46 3.16 -37.96
N ALA A 26 3.22 2.27 -37.34
CA ALA A 26 3.44 0.91 -37.85
C ALA A 26 2.22 0.04 -37.50
N PRO A 27 1.87 -0.97 -38.33
CA PRO A 27 0.77 -1.88 -38.03
C PRO A 27 1.07 -2.73 -36.78
N GLU A 28 0.04 -2.89 -35.96
CA GLU A 28 0.02 -3.62 -34.70
C GLU A 28 0.46 -5.10 -34.92
N PRO A 29 1.40 -5.64 -34.13
CA PRO A 29 1.69 -7.07 -34.19
C PRO A 29 0.50 -7.88 -33.68
N ALA A 30 0.27 -9.04 -34.29
CA ALA A 30 -0.85 -9.92 -33.99
C ALA A 30 -0.93 -10.26 -32.49
N VAL A 31 -2.13 -10.06 -31.92
CA VAL A 31 -2.49 -10.47 -30.56
C VAL A 31 -2.37 -12.00 -30.46
N THR A 32 -1.35 -12.48 -29.76
CA THR A 32 -1.25 -13.88 -29.33
C THR A 32 -2.43 -14.19 -28.40
N PRO A 33 -3.17 -15.28 -28.60
CA PRO A 33 -4.32 -15.60 -27.75
C PRO A 33 -3.87 -15.88 -26.31
N ALA A 34 -4.72 -15.44 -25.39
CA ALA A 34 -4.55 -15.41 -23.95
C ALA A 34 -4.04 -16.73 -23.35
N HIS A 35 -3.19 -16.58 -22.32
CA HIS A 35 -2.79 -17.65 -21.42
C HIS A 35 -4.04 -18.36 -20.87
N THR A 36 -4.03 -19.69 -20.96
CA THR A 36 -5.06 -20.56 -20.40
C THR A 36 -5.04 -20.39 -18.88
N THR A 37 -6.06 -19.74 -18.31
CA THR A 37 -6.22 -19.63 -16.86
C THR A 37 -6.51 -21.02 -16.31
N GLU A 38 -5.49 -21.73 -15.84
CA GLU A 38 -5.74 -22.87 -14.96
C GLU A 38 -6.56 -22.35 -13.77
N GLN A 39 -7.74 -22.93 -13.55
CA GLN A 39 -8.63 -22.52 -12.47
C GLN A 39 -7.99 -22.87 -11.13
N ARG A 40 -7.29 -21.90 -10.53
CA ARG A 40 -6.68 -22.07 -9.21
C ARG A 40 -7.74 -22.30 -8.14
N THR A 41 -7.55 -23.35 -7.33
CA THR A 41 -8.42 -23.60 -6.17
C THR A 41 -8.08 -22.62 -5.06
N VAL A 42 -8.95 -21.64 -4.81
CA VAL A 42 -8.76 -20.62 -3.77
C VAL A 42 -9.43 -21.08 -2.47
N ARG A 43 -8.68 -21.20 -1.38
CA ARG A 43 -9.19 -21.57 -0.05
C ARG A 43 -9.39 -20.33 0.82
N LEU A 44 -10.63 -20.08 1.26
CA LEU A 44 -10.89 -19.05 2.26
C LEU A 44 -10.50 -19.53 3.66
N VAL A 45 -9.94 -18.63 4.47
CA VAL A 45 -9.69 -18.83 5.90
C VAL A 45 -10.74 -18.02 6.67
N PRO A 46 -11.82 -18.67 7.19
CA PRO A 46 -12.87 -17.95 7.90
C PRO A 46 -12.33 -17.27 9.16
N GLY A 47 -12.77 -16.04 9.42
CA GLY A 47 -12.40 -15.31 10.64
C GLY A 47 -10.93 -14.90 10.74
N LEU A 48 -10.21 -14.84 9.61
CA LEU A 48 -8.81 -14.42 9.59
C LEU A 48 -8.66 -13.04 10.22
N SER A 49 -7.89 -12.93 11.30
CA SER A 49 -7.52 -11.67 11.96
C SER A 49 -6.17 -11.15 11.42
N SER A 50 -5.77 -9.93 11.78
CA SER A 50 -4.43 -9.42 11.45
C SER A 50 -3.35 -10.24 12.15
N SER A 51 -3.59 -10.61 13.42
CA SER A 51 -2.62 -11.37 14.21
C SER A 51 -2.26 -12.72 13.60
N ASP A 52 -3.15 -13.37 12.85
CA ASP A 52 -2.91 -14.72 12.31
C ASP A 52 -1.74 -14.78 11.31
N PHE A 53 -1.47 -13.69 10.60
CA PHE A 53 -0.39 -13.62 9.61
C PHE A 53 0.74 -12.65 9.96
N GLN A 54 0.52 -11.75 10.93
CA GLN A 54 1.55 -10.81 11.38
C GLN A 54 2.86 -11.50 11.79
N HIS A 55 3.98 -10.91 11.38
CA HIS A 55 5.29 -11.25 11.88
C HIS A 55 5.36 -11.02 13.40
N PRO A 56 6.04 -11.89 14.20
CA PRO A 56 6.08 -11.73 15.65
C PRO A 56 6.57 -10.36 16.13
N GLU A 57 7.60 -9.79 15.48
CA GLU A 57 8.11 -8.45 15.81
C GLU A 57 7.13 -7.33 15.44
N ASP A 58 6.37 -7.51 14.37
CA ASP A 58 5.32 -6.57 13.97
C ASP A 58 4.13 -6.61 14.94
N ARG A 59 3.75 -7.81 15.38
CA ARG A 59 2.73 -8.00 16.42
C ARG A 59 3.14 -7.34 17.74
N GLN A 60 4.39 -7.51 18.17
CA GLN A 60 4.92 -6.88 19.38
C GLN A 60 4.87 -5.35 19.27
N ALA A 61 5.26 -4.79 18.12
CA ALA A 61 5.16 -3.35 17.90
C ALA A 61 3.70 -2.87 17.92
N SER A 62 2.79 -3.60 17.28
CA SER A 62 1.35 -3.33 17.32
C SER A 62 0.81 -3.28 18.76
N ASP A 63 1.26 -4.19 19.61
CA ASP A 63 0.86 -4.19 21.03
C ASP A 63 1.41 -2.99 21.80
N VAL A 64 2.64 -2.53 21.49
CA VAL A 64 3.19 -1.28 22.04
C VAL A 64 2.37 -0.07 21.57
N PHE A 65 1.98 -0.02 20.30
CA PHE A 65 1.17 1.06 19.75
C PHE A 65 -0.22 1.14 20.39
N LYS A 66 -0.84 0.00 20.74
CA LYS A 66 -2.09 -0.03 21.52
C LYS A 66 -1.94 0.61 22.91
N LEU A 67 -0.76 0.54 23.53
CA LEU A 67 -0.50 1.26 24.78
C LEU A 67 -0.48 2.79 24.58
N LEU A 68 -0.19 3.24 23.36
CA LEU A 68 -0.23 4.63 22.95
C LEU A 68 -1.61 5.08 22.43
N SER A 69 -2.64 4.22 22.48
CA SER A 69 -4.01 4.58 22.08
C SER A 69 -4.56 5.88 22.72
N PRO A 70 -4.22 6.28 23.96
CA PRO A 70 -4.66 7.57 24.51
C PRO A 70 -4.23 8.79 23.68
N VAL A 71 -3.14 8.69 22.91
CA VAL A 71 -2.66 9.78 22.02
C VAL A 71 -3.03 9.55 20.55
N GLU A 72 -3.63 8.40 20.22
CA GLU A 72 -4.04 8.04 18.86
C GLU A 72 -4.99 9.08 18.26
N TRP A 73 -5.98 9.57 19.02
CA TRP A 73 -6.91 10.59 18.55
C TRP A 73 -6.15 11.87 18.11
N ALA A 74 -5.10 12.25 18.84
CA ALA A 74 -4.30 13.43 18.55
C ALA A 74 -3.46 13.21 17.29
N VAL A 75 -2.93 12.00 17.10
CA VAL A 75 -2.21 11.61 15.89
C VAL A 75 -3.14 11.63 14.68
N ARG A 76 -4.30 10.96 14.76
CA ARG A 76 -5.31 10.97 13.68
C ARG A 76 -5.75 12.38 13.34
N ARG A 77 -5.89 13.26 14.35
CA ARG A 77 -6.23 14.66 14.16
C ARG A 77 -5.09 15.45 13.49
N ALA A 78 -3.84 15.23 13.90
CA ALA A 78 -2.68 15.92 13.34
C ALA A 78 -2.43 15.52 11.88
N PHE A 79 -2.65 14.26 11.53
CA PHE A 79 -2.49 13.75 10.17
C PHE A 79 -3.70 13.95 9.28
N SER A 80 -4.80 14.52 9.81
CA SER A 80 -6.06 14.58 9.06
C SER A 80 -5.91 15.37 7.75
N GLN A 81 -5.25 16.51 7.81
CA GLN A 81 -5.04 17.39 6.66
C GLN A 81 -4.14 16.76 5.59
N VAL A 82 -3.17 15.95 6.01
CA VAL A 82 -2.24 15.28 5.09
C VAL A 82 -2.97 14.17 4.32
N GLU A 83 -3.75 13.35 5.02
CA GLU A 83 -4.56 12.31 4.39
C GLU A 83 -5.61 12.91 3.45
N ASP A 84 -6.30 13.98 3.88
CA ASP A 84 -7.28 14.69 3.05
C ASP A 84 -6.61 15.28 1.79
N ALA A 85 -5.41 15.85 1.90
CA ALA A 85 -4.69 16.39 0.75
C ALA A 85 -4.30 15.31 -0.27
N ILE A 86 -3.81 14.16 0.20
CA ILE A 86 -3.46 13.03 -0.67
C ILE A 86 -4.71 12.45 -1.32
N PHE A 87 -5.81 12.34 -0.57
CA PHE A 87 -7.09 11.90 -1.10
C PHE A 87 -7.62 12.84 -2.18
N MET A 88 -7.55 14.15 -1.96
CA MET A 88 -7.95 15.15 -2.95
C MET A 88 -7.10 15.07 -4.22
N GLU A 89 -5.79 14.86 -4.08
CA GLU A 89 -4.91 14.59 -5.22
C GLU A 89 -5.36 13.34 -5.98
N ASN A 90 -5.65 12.23 -5.27
CA ASN A 90 -6.14 11.01 -5.91
C ASN A 90 -7.46 11.19 -6.67
N ILE A 91 -8.40 11.98 -6.15
CA ILE A 91 -9.64 12.32 -6.88
C ILE A 91 -9.32 13.20 -8.11
N ALA A 92 -8.43 14.17 -7.96
CA ALA A 92 -8.15 15.14 -9.00
C ALA A 92 -7.41 14.53 -10.20
N SER A 93 -6.54 13.56 -9.96
CA SER A 93 -5.55 13.11 -10.94
C SER A 93 -5.42 11.58 -11.07
N GLY A 94 -6.17 10.83 -10.26
CA GLY A 94 -6.31 9.39 -10.34
C GLY A 94 -7.61 8.95 -11.02
N VAL A 95 -7.60 7.72 -11.51
CA VAL A 95 -8.78 7.02 -12.03
C VAL A 95 -9.31 6.09 -10.95
N LEU A 96 -10.51 6.36 -10.44
CA LEU A 96 -11.18 5.47 -9.49
C LEU A 96 -11.60 4.17 -10.17
N VAL A 97 -11.17 3.04 -9.61
CA VAL A 97 -11.55 1.69 -10.04
C VAL A 97 -12.92 1.33 -9.47
N GLY A 98 -13.78 0.76 -10.32
CA GLY A 98 -15.14 0.39 -9.95
C GLY A 98 -15.71 -0.73 -10.82
N PRO A 99 -16.97 -1.14 -10.56
CA PRO A 99 -17.58 -2.28 -11.25
C PRO A 99 -17.77 -2.08 -12.75
N THR A 100 -17.79 -0.83 -13.23
CA THR A 100 -17.89 -0.47 -14.65
C THR A 100 -16.61 0.14 -15.21
N GLN A 101 -15.61 0.38 -14.37
CA GLN A 101 -14.37 1.08 -14.72
C GLN A 101 -13.18 0.30 -14.19
N LEU A 102 -12.47 -0.39 -15.09
CA LEU A 102 -11.46 -1.40 -14.74
C LEU A 102 -12.05 -2.53 -13.87
N PRO A 103 -13.10 -3.23 -14.34
CA PRO A 103 -13.86 -4.21 -13.55
C PRO A 103 -13.01 -5.38 -13.06
N GLU A 104 -11.98 -5.79 -13.81
CA GLU A 104 -11.08 -6.88 -13.43
C GLU A 104 -10.27 -6.51 -12.18
N LEU A 105 -9.69 -5.31 -12.13
CA LEU A 105 -8.98 -4.80 -10.95
C LEU A 105 -9.93 -4.64 -9.75
N HIS A 106 -11.16 -4.19 -10.01
CA HIS A 106 -12.18 -4.10 -8.95
C HIS A 106 -12.50 -5.49 -8.36
N GLN A 107 -12.62 -6.51 -9.20
CA GLN A 107 -12.85 -7.88 -8.75
C GLN A 107 -11.65 -8.44 -7.97
N MET A 108 -10.41 -8.17 -8.41
CA MET A 108 -9.20 -8.55 -7.68
C MET A 108 -9.20 -7.93 -6.29
N LEU A 109 -9.46 -6.63 -6.17
CA LEU A 109 -9.57 -5.91 -4.89
C LEU A 109 -10.61 -6.56 -3.97
N LEU A 110 -11.83 -6.78 -4.47
CA LEU A 110 -12.91 -7.37 -3.68
C LEU A 110 -12.58 -8.80 -3.24
N GLN A 111 -11.96 -9.59 -4.12
CA GLN A 111 -11.50 -10.93 -3.77
C GLN A 111 -10.44 -10.89 -2.68
N SER A 112 -9.42 -10.04 -2.83
CA SER A 112 -8.36 -9.86 -1.82
C SER A 112 -8.94 -9.42 -0.48
N CYS A 113 -9.89 -8.48 -0.46
CA CYS A 113 -10.58 -8.06 0.75
C CYS A 113 -11.34 -9.21 1.43
N ARG A 114 -12.09 -10.01 0.65
CA ARG A 114 -12.80 -11.19 1.18
C ARG A 114 -11.84 -12.22 1.76
N MET A 115 -10.73 -12.50 1.07
CA MET A 115 -9.72 -13.46 1.51
C MET A 115 -9.00 -13.00 2.77
N LEU A 116 -8.74 -11.69 2.87
CA LEU A 116 -8.16 -11.08 4.05
C LEU A 116 -9.20 -10.73 5.12
N GLY A 117 -10.47 -11.09 4.98
CA GLY A 117 -11.49 -10.82 5.99
C GLY A 117 -11.68 -9.32 6.32
N LEU A 118 -11.48 -8.43 5.35
CA LEU A 118 -11.77 -7.01 5.49
C LEU A 118 -13.27 -6.76 5.35
N GLU A 119 -13.87 -6.06 6.31
CA GLU A 119 -15.30 -5.76 6.31
C GLU A 119 -15.69 -4.75 5.23
N THR A 120 -14.80 -3.79 4.95
CA THR A 120 -15.00 -2.73 3.97
C THR A 120 -13.82 -2.70 3.01
N ALA A 121 -14.09 -2.72 1.71
CA ALA A 121 -13.06 -2.55 0.69
C ALA A 121 -12.64 -1.07 0.62
N PRO A 122 -11.34 -0.76 0.59
CA PRO A 122 -10.87 0.61 0.36
C PRO A 122 -11.15 1.04 -1.08
N ASP A 123 -11.08 2.35 -1.34
CA ASP A 123 -11.07 2.85 -2.72
C ASP A 123 -9.76 2.43 -3.41
N LEU A 124 -9.80 2.11 -4.70
CA LEU A 124 -8.61 1.81 -5.50
C LEU A 124 -8.48 2.83 -6.62
N TYR A 125 -7.33 3.51 -6.69
CA TYR A 125 -7.05 4.52 -7.71
C TYR A 125 -5.89 4.09 -8.61
N ILE A 126 -5.99 4.37 -9.91
CA ILE A 126 -4.89 4.27 -10.85
C ILE A 126 -4.31 5.65 -11.13
N ARG A 127 -3.00 5.82 -10.91
CA ARG A 127 -2.30 7.09 -11.11
C ARG A 127 -1.30 6.99 -12.24
N GLN A 128 -1.31 7.98 -13.14
CA GLN A 128 -0.32 8.06 -14.21
C GLN A 128 1.06 8.33 -13.60
N SER A 129 1.99 7.42 -13.80
CA SER A 129 3.40 7.57 -13.41
C SER A 129 4.26 6.65 -14.27
N PRO A 130 5.46 7.10 -14.69
CA PRO A 130 6.41 6.27 -15.42
C PRO A 130 7.15 5.25 -14.52
N SER A 131 7.01 5.36 -13.20
CA SER A 131 7.65 4.45 -12.24
C SER A 131 6.63 3.46 -11.66
N PRO A 132 6.89 2.14 -11.72
CA PRO A 132 6.07 1.14 -11.04
C PRO A 132 6.03 1.42 -9.53
N ASN A 133 4.83 1.57 -8.97
CA ASN A 133 4.63 1.75 -7.53
C ASN A 133 3.19 1.39 -7.14
N ALA A 134 3.02 0.97 -5.89
CA ALA A 134 1.74 0.94 -5.21
C ALA A 134 1.90 1.45 -3.78
N TYR A 135 0.82 1.94 -3.18
CA TYR A 135 0.80 2.31 -1.78
C TYR A 135 -0.62 2.37 -1.23
N THR A 136 -0.77 2.15 0.07
CA THR A 136 -1.99 2.42 0.83
C THR A 136 -1.78 3.51 1.87
N LEU A 137 -2.86 4.22 2.20
CA LEU A 137 -2.90 5.13 3.33
C LEU A 137 -4.22 4.98 4.06
N ALA A 138 -4.14 4.79 5.38
CA ALA A 138 -5.29 4.75 6.27
C ALA A 138 -4.90 5.20 7.68
N VAL A 139 -4.80 6.51 7.91
CA VAL A 139 -4.43 7.05 9.23
C VAL A 139 -5.68 7.43 10.02
N GLN A 140 -6.71 8.00 9.41
CA GLN A 140 -7.99 8.30 10.04
C GLN A 140 -8.94 7.09 10.08
N GLY A 141 -8.73 6.11 9.19
CA GLY A 141 -9.59 4.93 9.06
C GLY A 141 -10.99 5.22 8.48
N ARG A 142 -11.28 6.46 8.06
CA ARG A 142 -12.58 6.84 7.51
C ARG A 142 -12.73 6.50 6.03
N ARG A 143 -11.67 6.69 5.26
CA ARG A 143 -11.64 6.49 3.81
C ARG A 143 -10.28 5.90 3.39
N PRO A 144 -10.00 4.64 3.77
CA PRO A 144 -8.78 3.99 3.33
C PRO A 144 -8.77 3.88 1.81
N PHE A 145 -7.60 4.02 1.21
CA PHE A 145 -7.43 3.84 -0.23
C PHE A 145 -6.13 3.10 -0.56
N VAL A 146 -6.12 2.48 -1.72
CA VAL A 146 -4.95 1.89 -2.37
C VAL A 146 -4.74 2.62 -3.69
N VAL A 147 -3.48 2.86 -4.04
CA VAL A 147 -3.10 3.47 -5.31
C VAL A 147 -2.15 2.54 -6.04
N CYS A 148 -2.38 2.30 -7.33
CA CYS A 148 -1.43 1.65 -8.23
C CYS A 148 -1.04 2.60 -9.35
N THR A 149 0.20 2.53 -9.83
CA THR A 149 0.62 3.35 -10.97
C THR A 149 0.40 2.65 -12.31
N THR A 150 0.23 3.42 -13.38
CA THR A 150 0.14 2.87 -14.75
C THR A 150 1.33 1.98 -15.10
N ALA A 151 2.56 2.44 -14.80
CA ALA A 151 3.77 1.66 -15.07
C ALA A 151 3.85 0.34 -14.27
N LEU A 152 3.16 0.22 -13.13
CA LEU A 152 3.06 -1.06 -12.41
C LEU A 152 2.15 -2.03 -13.15
N LEU A 153 1.01 -1.55 -13.65
CA LEU A 153 0.08 -2.38 -14.43
C LEU A 153 0.68 -2.82 -15.77
N ASP A 154 1.56 -2.01 -16.36
CA ASP A 154 2.21 -2.32 -17.63
C ASP A 154 3.27 -3.44 -17.53
N VAL A 155 3.83 -3.67 -16.34
CA VAL A 155 4.97 -4.60 -16.14
C VAL A 155 4.62 -5.86 -15.37
N LEU A 156 3.45 -5.92 -14.74
CA LEU A 156 3.03 -7.04 -13.91
C LEU A 156 1.88 -7.82 -14.56
N GLU A 157 1.90 -9.13 -14.37
CA GLU A 157 0.81 -10.01 -14.75
C GLU A 157 -0.40 -9.87 -13.80
N PRO A 158 -1.62 -10.26 -14.22
CA PRO A 158 -2.83 -10.12 -13.40
C PRO A 158 -2.71 -10.69 -11.98
N LEU A 159 -2.01 -11.81 -11.82
CA LEU A 159 -1.83 -12.46 -10.53
C LEU A 159 -0.82 -11.70 -9.64
N GLU A 160 0.23 -11.14 -10.23
CA GLU A 160 1.22 -10.30 -9.56
C GLU A 160 0.59 -8.97 -9.13
N ILE A 161 -0.28 -8.38 -9.95
CA ILE A 161 -1.07 -7.21 -9.58
C ILE A 161 -1.95 -7.52 -8.37
N GLN A 162 -2.62 -8.69 -8.36
CA GLN A 162 -3.42 -9.11 -7.19
C GLN A 162 -2.54 -9.30 -5.95
N ALA A 163 -1.32 -9.81 -6.09
CA ALA A 163 -0.35 -9.93 -4.99
C ALA A 163 0.03 -8.56 -4.42
N VAL A 164 0.31 -7.58 -5.27
CA VAL A 164 0.59 -6.20 -4.85
C VAL A 164 -0.60 -5.59 -4.13
N ILE A 165 -1.81 -5.70 -4.68
CA ILE A 165 -3.03 -5.20 -4.02
C ILE A 165 -3.19 -5.88 -2.65
N ALA A 166 -3.00 -7.19 -2.56
CA ALA A 166 -3.10 -7.93 -1.31
C ALA A 166 -2.02 -7.54 -0.29
N HIS A 167 -0.79 -7.26 -0.73
CA HIS A 167 0.28 -6.72 0.10
C HIS A 167 -0.12 -5.36 0.71
N GLU A 168 -0.63 -4.44 -0.12
CA GLU A 168 -1.12 -3.14 0.36
C GLU A 168 -2.31 -3.28 1.32
N LEU A 169 -3.24 -4.21 1.06
CA LEU A 169 -4.31 -4.52 2.00
C LEU A 169 -3.79 -5.14 3.31
N GLY A 170 -2.63 -5.80 3.29
CA GLY A 170 -1.90 -6.24 4.49
C GLY A 170 -1.50 -5.06 5.36
N HIS A 171 -0.95 -3.99 4.78
CA HIS A 171 -0.65 -2.75 5.51
C HIS A 171 -1.89 -2.12 6.13
N LEU A 172 -3.00 -2.11 5.37
CA LEU A 172 -4.28 -1.60 5.85
C LEU A 172 -4.78 -2.43 7.05
N LYS A 173 -4.81 -3.75 6.92
CA LYS A 173 -5.34 -4.67 7.94
C LYS A 173 -4.52 -4.68 9.23
N CYS A 174 -3.21 -4.45 9.12
CA CYS A 174 -2.30 -4.35 10.27
C CYS A 174 -2.13 -2.92 10.80
N GLU A 175 -2.88 -1.93 10.27
CA GLU A 175 -2.83 -0.52 10.67
C GLU A 175 -1.43 0.12 10.59
N HIS A 176 -0.60 -0.32 9.65
CA HIS A 176 0.80 0.11 9.53
C HIS A 176 0.92 1.63 9.28
N SER A 177 0.00 2.25 8.52
CA SER A 177 0.02 3.71 8.28
C SER A 177 -0.11 4.51 9.59
N LEU A 178 -1.00 4.09 10.48
CA LEU A 178 -1.20 4.73 11.79
C LEU A 178 0.01 4.52 12.70
N ALA A 179 0.57 3.31 12.72
CA ALA A 179 1.77 2.98 13.46
C ALA A 179 2.97 3.85 13.03
N ILE A 180 3.17 4.04 11.72
CA ILE A 180 4.21 4.95 11.18
C ILE A 180 3.93 6.40 11.60
N ALA A 181 2.68 6.86 11.52
CA ALA A 181 2.30 8.21 11.95
C ALA A 181 2.60 8.44 13.45
N MET A 182 2.29 7.47 14.30
CA MET A 182 2.60 7.51 15.73
C MET A 182 4.11 7.51 15.99
N ALA A 183 4.88 6.66 15.29
CA ALA A 183 6.33 6.64 15.39
C ALA A 183 6.95 8.01 15.04
N ASN A 184 6.46 8.65 13.98
CA ASN A 184 6.95 9.96 13.54
C ASN A 184 6.58 11.09 14.51
N LEU A 185 5.37 11.09 15.06
CA LEU A 185 4.90 12.18 15.93
C LEU A 185 5.39 12.06 17.38
N VAL A 186 5.41 10.85 17.93
CA VAL A 186 5.65 10.62 19.35
C VAL A 186 7.10 10.25 19.63
N LEU A 187 7.70 9.39 18.79
CA LEU A 187 9.03 8.83 19.08
C LEU A 187 10.15 9.72 18.51
N SER A 188 9.92 10.40 17.37
CA SER A 188 10.93 11.25 16.72
C SER A 188 11.40 12.46 17.58
N PRO A 189 10.52 13.21 18.28
CA PRO A 189 10.96 14.33 19.12
C PRO A 189 11.76 13.89 20.36
N LEU A 190 11.51 12.70 20.89
CA LEU A 190 12.28 12.14 22.02
C LEU A 190 13.70 11.75 21.61
N ALA A 191 13.93 11.55 20.32
CA ALA A 191 15.23 11.20 19.76
C ALA A 191 16.24 12.37 19.82
N SER A 192 15.76 13.60 20.01
CA SER A 192 16.61 14.79 20.11
C SER A 192 17.46 14.85 21.39
N VAL A 193 17.22 13.95 22.34
CA VAL A 193 17.92 13.93 23.65
C VAL A 193 19.35 13.38 23.55
N SER A 194 19.61 12.43 22.64
CA SER A 194 20.95 11.85 22.45
C SER A 194 21.11 11.21 21.06
N PRO A 195 22.24 11.44 20.35
CA PRO A 195 22.52 10.78 19.08
C PRO A 195 22.48 9.26 19.15
N LEU A 196 22.92 8.67 20.27
CA LEU A 196 22.89 7.23 20.49
C LEU A 196 21.46 6.72 20.67
N ALA A 197 20.64 7.43 21.45
CA ALA A 197 19.24 7.09 21.64
C ALA A 197 18.47 7.20 20.31
N ASN A 198 18.73 8.25 19.51
CA ASN A 198 18.17 8.38 18.17
C ASN A 198 18.58 7.21 17.26
N ALA A 199 19.87 6.87 17.22
CA ALA A 199 20.35 5.75 16.41
C ALA A 199 19.69 4.42 16.82
N ALA A 200 19.57 4.17 18.13
CA ALA A 200 18.89 2.99 18.64
C ALA A 200 17.41 2.96 18.26
N LEU A 201 16.70 4.08 18.43
CA LEU A 201 15.29 4.20 18.03
C LEU A 201 15.10 3.95 16.53
N GLN A 202 15.88 4.62 15.68
CA GLN A 202 15.82 4.44 14.23
C GLN A 202 16.11 2.99 13.82
N SER A 203 17.07 2.33 14.48
CA SER A 203 17.37 0.92 14.21
C SER A 203 16.19 0.00 14.53
N ASN A 204 15.47 0.26 15.64
CA ASN A 204 14.30 -0.53 16.02
C ASN A 204 13.12 -0.25 15.08
N LEU A 205 12.90 1.01 14.69
CA LEU A 205 11.87 1.36 13.70
C LEU A 205 12.12 0.69 12.35
N LEU A 206 13.36 0.68 11.86
CA LEU A 206 13.71 -0.02 10.63
C LEU A 206 13.54 -1.54 10.75
N ARG A 207 13.83 -2.12 11.92
CA ARG A 207 13.59 -3.55 12.17
C ARG A 207 12.10 -3.86 12.11
N TRP A 208 11.29 -3.06 12.80
CA TRP A 208 9.84 -3.18 12.76
C TRP A 208 9.29 -3.01 11.34
N GLN A 209 9.73 -2.00 10.58
CA GLN A 209 9.28 -1.81 9.19
C GLN A 209 9.54 -3.05 8.34
N ARG A 210 10.71 -3.70 8.46
CA ARG A 210 10.96 -4.97 7.75
C ARG A 210 10.01 -6.08 8.19
N ALA A 211 9.72 -6.17 9.48
CA ALA A 211 8.75 -7.15 9.99
C ALA A 211 7.33 -6.88 9.44
N ALA A 212 6.95 -5.61 9.31
CA ALA A 212 5.70 -5.19 8.70
C ALA A 212 5.61 -5.60 7.22
N GLU A 213 6.67 -5.42 6.43
CA GLU A 213 6.73 -5.92 5.04
C GLU A 213 6.53 -7.44 4.97
N LEU A 214 7.19 -8.21 5.86
CA LEU A 214 7.00 -9.67 5.94
C LEU A 214 5.57 -10.06 6.32
N SER A 215 4.87 -9.27 7.15
CA SER A 215 3.44 -9.44 7.41
C SER A 215 2.62 -9.25 6.14
N CYS A 216 2.91 -8.19 5.36
CA CYS A 216 2.22 -7.89 4.11
C CYS A 216 2.47 -8.94 3.03
N ASP A 217 3.69 -9.48 2.92
CA ASP A 217 4.02 -10.59 2.02
C ASP A 217 3.24 -11.86 2.35
N ARG A 218 3.04 -12.15 3.64
CA ARG A 218 2.17 -13.26 4.08
C ARG A 218 0.71 -13.00 3.73
N ALA A 219 0.23 -11.76 3.84
CA ALA A 219 -1.11 -11.39 3.38
C ALA A 219 -1.25 -11.61 1.86
N ALA A 220 -0.25 -11.21 1.08
CA ALA A 220 -0.21 -11.47 -0.36
C ALA A 220 -0.27 -12.96 -0.68
N LEU A 221 0.52 -13.79 0.01
CA LEU A 221 0.52 -15.25 -0.16
C LEU A 221 -0.82 -15.90 0.21
N LEU A 222 -1.48 -15.42 1.27
CA LEU A 222 -2.80 -15.89 1.67
C LEU A 222 -3.86 -15.63 0.60
N VAL A 223 -3.74 -14.52 -0.14
CA VAL A 223 -4.64 -14.17 -1.24
C VAL A 223 -4.26 -14.92 -2.52
N VAL A 224 -3.00 -14.81 -2.91
CA VAL A 224 -2.46 -15.36 -4.15
C VAL A 224 -1.93 -16.76 -3.85
N GLN A 225 -2.76 -17.73 -3.50
CA GLN A 225 -2.34 -19.09 -3.14
C GLN A 225 -1.70 -19.88 -4.31
N ASP A 226 -0.60 -19.37 -4.84
CA ASP A 226 0.19 -19.89 -5.95
C ASP A 226 1.46 -20.52 -5.35
N VAL A 227 1.29 -21.75 -4.85
CA VAL A 227 2.30 -22.56 -4.16
C VAL A 227 2.27 -23.99 -4.65
#